data_AF-A0A955VED8-F1
#
_entry.id   AF-A0A955VED8-F1
#
_cell.length_a   1.000
_cell.length_b   1.000
_cell.length_c   1.000
_cell.angle_alpha   90.00
_cell.angle_beta   90.00
_cell.angle_gamma   90.00
#
_symmetry.space_group_name_H-M   'P 1'
#
loop_
_entity.id
_entity.type
_entity.pdbx_description
1 polymer ?
#
loop_
_entity_poly.entity_id
_entity_poly.type
_entity_poly.pdbx_seq_one_letter_code
_entity_poly.pdbx_strand_id
1 'polypeptide(L)'
;MARLKGLAVRAVAPLRETRATPVVTVLLAGVALACCFSPGLDFLGYYSALVIGAAGGFLGGLVGVAAARASVATWRSPLLAALRASVWPATVPAVILLLNAFFVRNCDPLEGLVFYAVSAAFSVAWGACVGAFWAVLLPRRRAAVPAFVLTWLGFIAWDLAHLYFHPAVFAYDAFIGFFSGSVYDTVIEVDARFLLFRVENLLQLVVLWGFVRLAWDATERRATVAALRAASGRAWGLWAAATVALAVLFGLRGHIGWEVDRELIAERLGGRVQNDRVVLVYDQSVISAAEAAALLEDHTFRVEEIEATLETRYPELITSYVYGSIEQKRELMGAAQTYIAKPWLHEIHLNHVAYGASVVHHELAHVILGADAPGPLHLPTAMVVLPHMALVEGAAEAFEWSTGELTPHQWSAAMERAKIAPPLAKLLGPDGFYREPSSKAYTLTGSFVRWLLDTHGVARFRRCYADADFAAAYGVGVEQLATEWGAFIAGVELSPDAEALARARFSGKAVLYRTCPLEVAQLERDAGVALGRGDAEEALRLYDRVAGFVPDDPAKRVPAIVLAADRGDVAEAARRA
;
A
#
# COMPACT_ATOMS: atom_id res chain seq x y z
N MET A 1 -17.18 -15.73 44.06
CA MET A 1 -16.49 -14.43 44.27
C MET A 1 -14.95 -14.52 44.33
N ALA A 2 -14.32 -15.44 45.07
CA ALA A 2 -12.85 -15.51 45.17
C ALA A 2 -12.14 -15.80 43.83
N ARG A 3 -12.68 -16.70 42.98
CA ARG A 3 -12.16 -16.97 41.63
C ARG A 3 -12.23 -15.75 40.70
N LEU A 4 -13.32 -14.97 40.76
CA LEU A 4 -13.50 -13.73 39.99
C LEU A 4 -12.52 -12.63 40.44
N LYS A 5 -12.29 -12.47 41.75
CA LYS A 5 -11.26 -11.56 42.28
C LYS A 5 -9.85 -11.96 41.84
N GLY A 6 -9.53 -13.26 41.85
CA GLY A 6 -8.25 -13.78 41.36
C GLY A 6 -8.03 -13.55 39.85
N LEU A 7 -9.09 -13.70 39.04
CA LEU A 7 -9.07 -13.39 37.60
C LEU A 7 -8.88 -11.89 37.35
N ALA A 8 -9.60 -11.03 38.06
CA ALA A 8 -9.45 -9.57 37.93
C ALA A 8 -8.04 -9.08 38.31
N VAL A 9 -7.46 -9.62 39.39
CA VAL A 9 -6.08 -9.30 39.79
C VAL A 9 -5.06 -9.75 38.74
N ARG A 10 -5.26 -10.93 38.13
CA ARG A 10 -4.40 -11.43 37.04
C ARG A 10 -4.55 -10.61 35.76
N ALA A 11 -5.75 -10.17 35.42
CA ALA A 11 -6.01 -9.34 34.24
C ALA A 11 -5.35 -7.96 34.34
N VAL A 12 -5.33 -7.35 35.53
CA VAL A 12 -4.75 -6.00 35.76
C VAL A 12 -3.23 -6.07 36.05
N ALA A 13 -2.68 -7.24 36.35
CA ALA A 13 -1.24 -7.41 36.63
C ALA A 13 -0.32 -6.78 35.56
N PRO A 14 -0.58 -6.91 34.24
CA PRO A 14 0.29 -6.31 33.23
C PRO A 14 0.22 -4.77 33.18
N LEU A 15 -0.90 -4.15 33.56
CA LEU A 15 -1.01 -2.68 33.72
C LEU A 15 -0.14 -2.14 34.85
N ARG A 16 0.25 -2.99 35.79
CA ARG A 16 1.06 -2.63 36.96
C ARG A 16 2.56 -2.87 36.77
N GLU A 17 2.98 -3.41 35.63
CA GLU A 17 4.41 -3.68 35.36
C GLU A 17 5.21 -2.37 35.26
N THR A 18 4.62 -1.30 34.72
CA THR A 18 5.23 0.04 34.70
C THR A 18 4.16 1.13 34.61
N ARG A 19 4.48 2.33 35.13
CA ARG A 19 3.62 3.53 34.97
C ARG A 19 3.46 3.94 33.51
N ALA A 20 4.35 3.50 32.62
CA ALA A 20 4.25 3.78 31.19
C ALA A 20 3.15 2.97 30.49
N THR A 21 2.82 1.77 30.98
CA THR A 21 1.82 0.88 30.36
C THR A 21 0.44 1.54 30.24
N PRO A 22 -0.18 2.09 31.30
CA PRO A 22 -1.48 2.74 31.16
C PRO A 22 -1.44 3.96 30.24
N VAL A 23 -0.35 4.75 30.26
CA VAL A 23 -0.20 5.92 29.37
C VAL A 23 -0.19 5.50 27.92
N VAL A 24 0.63 4.52 27.55
CA VAL A 24 0.70 4.03 26.16
C VAL A 24 -0.58 3.32 25.74
N THR A 25 -1.23 2.59 26.66
CA THR A 25 -2.55 1.99 26.40
C THR A 25 -3.57 3.08 26.05
N VAL A 26 -3.60 4.19 26.79
CA VAL A 26 -4.50 5.33 26.52
C VAL A 26 -4.15 6.00 25.18
N LEU A 27 -2.87 6.17 24.87
CA LEU A 27 -2.46 6.75 23.58
C LEU A 27 -2.92 5.89 22.40
N LEU A 28 -2.67 4.57 22.44
CA LEU A 28 -3.12 3.66 21.38
C LEU A 28 -4.64 3.51 21.33
N ALA A 29 -5.33 3.59 22.48
CA ALA A 29 -6.78 3.67 22.50
C ALA A 29 -7.28 4.95 21.79
N GLY A 30 -6.59 6.09 21.99
CA GLY A 30 -6.86 7.33 21.26
C GLY A 30 -6.69 7.20 19.75
N VAL A 31 -5.62 6.52 19.30
CA VAL A 31 -5.41 6.23 17.86
C VAL A 31 -6.54 5.33 17.33
N ALA A 32 -6.93 4.29 18.07
CA ALA A 32 -8.03 3.41 17.68
C ALA A 32 -9.37 4.15 17.59
N LEU A 33 -9.66 5.03 18.54
CA LEU A 33 -10.85 5.89 18.52
C LEU A 33 -10.83 6.83 17.31
N ALA A 34 -9.69 7.41 16.95
CA ALA A 34 -9.57 8.22 15.74
C ALA A 34 -9.83 7.39 14.47
N CYS A 35 -9.36 6.14 14.43
CA CYS A 35 -9.65 5.21 13.34
C CYS A 35 -11.16 4.94 13.21
N CYS A 36 -11.89 4.79 14.33
CA CYS A 36 -13.36 4.59 14.32
C CYS A 36 -14.15 5.69 13.60
N PHE A 37 -13.57 6.90 13.42
CA PHE A 37 -14.21 8.02 12.72
C PHE A 37 -13.63 8.28 11.32
N SER A 38 -12.73 7.41 10.85
CA SER A 38 -12.07 7.55 9.56
C SER A 38 -12.50 6.41 8.61
N PRO A 39 -13.17 6.71 7.48
CA PRO A 39 -13.62 5.69 6.54
C PRO A 39 -12.50 4.75 6.10
N GLY A 40 -12.72 3.44 6.20
CA GLY A 40 -11.75 2.40 5.83
C GLY A 40 -10.80 2.00 6.97
N LEU A 41 -10.68 2.83 8.02
CA LEU A 41 -9.97 2.51 9.27
C LEU A 41 -10.94 2.17 10.42
N ASP A 42 -12.23 2.34 10.20
CA ASP A 42 -13.29 2.32 11.18
C ASP A 42 -13.72 0.90 11.62
N PHE A 43 -13.12 -0.13 11.04
CA PHE A 43 -13.32 -1.52 11.47
C PHE A 43 -11.97 -2.23 11.66
N LEU A 44 -11.99 -3.35 12.37
CA LEU A 44 -10.82 -4.21 12.50
C LEU A 44 -10.51 -4.86 11.15
N GLY A 45 -9.41 -4.45 10.52
CA GLY A 45 -8.99 -4.89 9.19
C GLY A 45 -7.53 -4.51 8.92
N TYR A 46 -7.08 -4.68 7.68
CA TYR A 46 -5.70 -4.40 7.28
C TYR A 46 -5.27 -2.95 7.58
N TYR A 47 -6.02 -1.93 7.12
CA TYR A 47 -5.59 -0.53 7.25
C TYR A 47 -5.54 -0.06 8.71
N SER A 48 -6.53 -0.44 9.53
CA SER A 48 -6.51 -0.12 10.96
C SER A 48 -5.38 -0.87 11.69
N ALA A 49 -5.10 -2.12 11.32
CA ALA A 49 -3.95 -2.86 11.83
C ALA A 49 -2.61 -2.21 11.45
N LEU A 50 -2.48 -1.65 10.24
CA LEU A 50 -1.28 -0.94 9.80
C LEU A 50 -1.03 0.33 10.63
N VAL A 51 -2.07 1.16 10.82
CA VAL A 51 -1.99 2.40 11.61
C VAL A 51 -1.66 2.11 13.07
N ILE A 52 -2.35 1.14 13.68
CA ILE A 52 -2.09 0.72 15.06
C ILE A 52 -0.72 0.05 15.19
N GLY A 53 -0.29 -0.71 14.18
CA GLY A 53 1.04 -1.31 14.12
C GLY A 53 2.13 -0.26 14.14
N ALA A 54 2.07 0.74 13.26
CA ALA A 54 3.05 1.82 13.20
C ALA A 54 3.18 2.60 14.52
N ALA A 55 2.05 3.04 15.10
CA ALA A 55 2.06 3.72 16.39
C ALA A 55 2.49 2.77 17.52
N GLY A 56 2.03 1.52 17.45
CA GLY A 56 2.20 0.48 18.44
C GLY A 56 3.62 -0.04 18.57
N GLY A 57 4.34 -0.23 17.47
CA GLY A 57 5.74 -0.66 17.48
C GLY A 57 6.65 0.36 18.15
N PHE A 58 6.47 1.65 17.86
CA PHE A 58 7.23 2.72 18.50
C PHE A 58 6.90 2.84 20.00
N LEU A 59 5.61 3.00 20.33
CA LEU A 59 5.18 3.17 21.72
C LEU A 59 5.44 1.92 22.57
N GLY A 60 5.31 0.74 21.98
CA GLY A 60 5.63 -0.55 22.58
C GLY A 60 7.08 -0.58 23.05
N GLY A 61 8.04 -0.10 22.27
CA GLY A 61 9.44 -0.04 22.69
C GLY A 61 9.71 0.91 23.84
N LEU A 62 9.01 2.05 23.92
CA LEU A 62 9.10 2.94 25.08
C LEU A 62 8.57 2.26 26.36
N VAL A 63 7.48 1.50 26.26
CA VAL A 63 6.97 0.67 27.37
C VAL A 63 7.97 -0.41 27.74
N GLY A 64 8.56 -1.09 26.75
CA GLY A 64 9.59 -2.11 26.93
C GLY A 64 10.80 -1.61 27.71
N VAL A 65 11.32 -0.43 27.33
CA VAL A 65 12.42 0.23 28.05
C VAL A 65 12.06 0.46 29.51
N ALA A 66 10.86 0.95 29.79
CA ALA A 66 10.41 1.26 31.15
C ALA A 66 10.17 -0.01 31.98
N ALA A 67 9.53 -1.02 31.41
CA ALA A 67 9.23 -2.29 32.07
C ALA A 67 10.50 -3.09 32.40
N ALA A 68 11.44 -3.18 31.46
CA ALA A 68 12.72 -3.82 31.69
C ALA A 68 13.48 -3.18 32.87
N ARG A 69 13.56 -1.85 32.92
CA ARG A 69 14.22 -1.15 34.04
C ARG A 69 13.58 -1.43 35.40
N ALA A 70 12.25 -1.41 35.46
CA ALA A 70 11.52 -1.74 36.69
C ALA A 70 11.74 -3.20 37.12
N SER A 71 11.81 -4.13 36.15
CA SER A 71 12.03 -5.55 36.41
C SER A 71 13.44 -5.88 36.91
N VAL A 72 14.48 -5.22 36.38
CA VAL A 72 15.87 -5.39 36.83
C VAL A 72 16.03 -4.96 38.29
N ALA A 73 15.33 -3.89 38.70
CA ALA A 73 15.31 -3.46 40.09
C ALA A 73 14.65 -4.51 41.03
N THR A 74 13.72 -5.32 40.51
CA THR A 74 12.87 -6.25 41.27
C THR A 74 13.19 -7.73 41.06
N TRP A 75 14.35 -8.07 40.47
CA TRP A 75 14.81 -9.45 40.19
C TRP A 75 13.87 -10.28 39.30
N ARG A 76 13.13 -9.62 38.40
CA ARG A 76 12.25 -10.29 37.42
C ARG A 76 12.92 -10.33 36.05
N SER A 77 12.47 -11.25 35.20
CA SER A 77 12.92 -11.32 33.81
C SER A 77 12.52 -10.06 33.03
N PRO A 78 13.48 -9.31 32.44
CA PRO A 78 13.18 -8.11 31.66
C PRO A 78 12.36 -8.37 30.41
N LEU A 79 12.62 -9.49 29.73
CA LEU A 79 11.84 -9.92 28.58
C LEU A 79 10.38 -10.17 28.96
N LEU A 80 10.15 -10.94 30.03
CA LEU A 80 8.79 -11.27 30.46
C LEU A 80 8.02 -10.04 30.95
N ALA A 81 8.70 -9.12 31.62
CA ALA A 81 8.12 -7.85 32.03
C ALA A 81 7.71 -6.99 30.82
N ALA A 82 8.55 -6.92 29.78
CA ALA A 82 8.24 -6.21 28.55
C ALA A 82 7.04 -6.81 27.81
N LEU A 83 7.00 -8.14 27.65
CA LEU A 83 5.88 -8.87 27.04
C LEU A 83 4.58 -8.70 27.81
N ARG A 84 4.62 -8.69 29.15
CA ARG A 84 3.43 -8.41 29.95
C ARG A 84 2.98 -6.96 29.77
N ALA A 85 3.93 -6.03 29.83
CA ALA A 85 3.64 -4.61 29.69
C ALA A 85 3.07 -4.25 28.30
N SER A 86 3.30 -5.04 27.26
CA SER A 86 2.73 -4.84 25.91
C SER A 86 1.31 -5.39 25.73
N VAL A 87 0.80 -6.26 26.63
CA VAL A 87 -0.51 -6.91 26.48
C VAL A 87 -1.64 -5.90 26.31
N TRP A 88 -1.78 -4.96 27.25
CA TRP A 88 -2.87 -3.98 27.21
C TRP A 88 -2.75 -2.99 26.03
N PRO A 89 -1.57 -2.40 25.75
CA PRO A 89 -1.33 -1.65 24.53
C PRO A 89 -1.73 -2.39 23.25
N ALA A 90 -1.51 -3.71 23.18
CA ALA A 90 -1.88 -4.52 22.02
C ALA A 90 -3.36 -4.90 21.99
N THR A 91 -4.03 -5.14 23.13
CA THR A 91 -5.40 -5.67 23.14
C THR A 91 -6.48 -4.60 23.13
N VAL A 92 -6.25 -3.44 23.76
CA VAL A 92 -7.29 -2.40 23.88
C VAL A 92 -7.71 -1.82 22.53
N PRO A 93 -6.79 -1.48 21.61
CA PRO A 93 -7.19 -1.00 20.28
C PRO A 93 -8.04 -2.01 19.51
N ALA A 94 -7.67 -3.30 19.54
CA ALA A 94 -8.47 -4.36 18.92
C ALA A 94 -9.89 -4.43 19.50
N VAL A 95 -10.04 -4.35 20.82
CA VAL A 95 -11.35 -4.34 21.47
C VAL A 95 -12.17 -3.13 21.04
N ILE A 96 -11.58 -1.94 20.96
CA ILE A 96 -12.27 -0.72 20.50
C ILE A 96 -12.79 -0.91 19.06
N LEU A 97 -11.94 -1.40 18.15
CA LEU A 97 -12.31 -1.61 16.74
C LEU A 97 -13.35 -2.73 16.57
N LEU A 98 -13.26 -3.80 17.37
CA LEU A 98 -14.28 -4.86 17.41
C LEU A 98 -15.62 -4.35 17.93
N LEU A 99 -15.61 -3.49 18.96
CA LEU A 99 -16.84 -2.84 19.45
C LEU A 99 -17.40 -1.85 18.44
N ASN A 100 -16.56 -1.22 17.61
CA ASN A 100 -17.04 -0.34 16.55
C ASN A 100 -17.81 -1.09 15.45
N ALA A 101 -17.63 -2.42 15.33
CA ALA A 101 -18.40 -3.25 14.41
C ALA A 101 -19.92 -3.31 14.74
N PHE A 102 -20.34 -2.80 15.91
CA PHE A 102 -21.76 -2.57 16.20
C PHE A 102 -22.35 -1.34 15.47
N PHE A 103 -21.49 -0.42 15.00
CA PHE A 103 -21.89 0.82 14.33
C PHE A 103 -21.51 0.84 12.85
N VAL A 104 -20.47 0.10 12.48
CA VAL A 104 -19.94 0.01 11.11
C VAL A 104 -19.97 -1.44 10.64
N ARG A 105 -20.33 -1.67 9.37
CA ARG A 105 -20.36 -3.01 8.79
C ARG A 105 -18.93 -3.56 8.65
N ASN A 106 -18.64 -4.67 9.31
CA ASN A 106 -17.42 -5.45 9.12
C ASN A 106 -17.78 -6.81 8.48
N CYS A 107 -17.29 -7.04 7.26
CA CYS A 107 -17.67 -8.23 6.48
C CYS A 107 -16.79 -9.46 6.75
N ASP A 108 -15.57 -9.28 7.28
CA ASP A 108 -14.73 -10.38 7.76
C ASP A 108 -13.95 -9.98 9.03
N PRO A 109 -14.58 -10.10 10.22
CA PRO A 109 -13.90 -9.79 11.48
C PRO A 109 -12.82 -10.81 11.86
N LEU A 110 -12.85 -12.03 11.32
CA LEU A 110 -11.87 -13.07 11.65
C LEU A 110 -10.56 -12.79 10.93
N GLU A 111 -10.63 -12.51 9.63
CA GLU A 111 -9.46 -12.10 8.86
C GLU A 111 -8.87 -10.80 9.43
N GLY A 112 -9.72 -9.81 9.77
CA GLY A 112 -9.28 -8.60 10.44
C GLY A 112 -8.55 -8.85 11.76
N LEU A 113 -8.97 -9.85 12.54
CA LEU A 113 -8.28 -10.27 13.75
C LEU A 113 -6.94 -10.95 13.47
N VAL A 114 -6.85 -11.77 12.42
CA VAL A 114 -5.59 -12.40 12.00
C VAL A 114 -4.60 -11.31 11.56
N PHE A 115 -5.02 -10.37 10.72
CA PHE A 115 -4.20 -9.22 10.34
C PHE A 115 -3.74 -8.42 11.54
N TYR A 116 -4.65 -8.12 12.47
CA TYR A 116 -4.29 -7.37 13.68
C TYR A 116 -3.28 -8.14 14.54
N ALA A 117 -3.45 -9.45 14.70
CA ALA A 117 -2.56 -10.28 15.50
C ALA A 117 -1.15 -10.37 14.89
N VAL A 118 -1.06 -10.64 13.60
CA VAL A 118 0.20 -10.82 12.86
C VAL A 118 0.87 -9.46 12.59
N SER A 119 0.11 -8.40 12.39
CA SER A 119 0.61 -7.04 12.17
C SER A 119 0.75 -6.28 13.49
N ALA A 120 -0.32 -5.63 13.94
CA ALA A 120 -0.27 -4.64 15.01
C ALA A 120 0.16 -5.19 16.37
N ALA A 121 -0.46 -6.29 16.81
CA ALA A 121 -0.18 -6.88 18.12
C ALA A 121 1.25 -7.42 18.19
N PHE A 122 1.72 -8.06 17.10
CA PHE A 122 3.10 -8.49 16.98
C PHE A 122 4.05 -7.30 17.03
N SER A 123 3.81 -6.24 16.25
CA SER A 123 4.65 -5.03 16.22
C SER A 123 4.78 -4.37 17.59
N VAL A 124 3.69 -4.28 18.37
CA VAL A 124 3.72 -3.76 19.75
C VAL A 124 4.60 -4.63 20.66
N ALA A 125 4.46 -5.96 20.59
CA ALA A 125 5.25 -6.90 21.38
C ALA A 125 6.73 -6.92 20.98
N TRP A 126 7.00 -6.91 19.67
CA TRP A 126 8.33 -6.78 19.08
C TRP A 126 9.00 -5.50 19.57
N GLY A 127 8.33 -4.36 19.43
CA GLY A 127 8.80 -3.07 19.92
C GLY A 127 9.19 -3.14 21.39
N ALA A 128 8.31 -3.66 22.23
CA ALA A 128 8.57 -3.83 23.66
C ALA A 128 9.81 -4.70 23.95
N CYS A 129 10.00 -5.80 23.20
CA CYS A 129 11.16 -6.66 23.34
C CYS A 129 12.48 -5.96 22.93
N VAL A 130 12.48 -5.22 21.83
CA VAL A 130 13.66 -4.47 21.34
C VAL A 130 13.99 -3.30 22.28
N GLY A 131 12.98 -2.57 22.76
CA GLY A 131 13.17 -1.53 23.76
C GLY A 131 13.75 -2.07 25.07
N ALA A 132 13.25 -3.22 25.52
CA ALA A 132 13.77 -3.91 26.70
C ALA A 132 15.22 -4.41 26.51
N PHE A 133 15.57 -4.91 25.32
CA PHE A 133 16.93 -5.28 24.96
C PHE A 133 17.91 -4.11 25.15
N TRP A 134 17.58 -2.93 24.58
CA TRP A 134 18.42 -1.74 24.75
C TRP A 134 18.49 -1.25 26.20
N ALA A 135 17.40 -1.38 26.96
CA ALA A 135 17.39 -1.02 28.37
C ALA A 135 18.29 -1.90 29.24
N VAL A 136 18.44 -3.17 28.86
CA VAL A 136 19.35 -4.13 29.53
C VAL A 136 20.80 -3.87 29.16
N LEU A 137 21.10 -3.63 27.88
CA LEU A 137 22.46 -3.36 27.40
C LEU A 137 22.99 -1.99 27.84
N LEU A 138 22.11 -0.99 27.91
CA LEU A 138 22.47 0.40 28.21
C LEU A 138 21.81 0.84 29.54
N PRO A 139 22.53 0.76 30.67
CA PRO A 139 21.96 1.04 31.99
C PRO A 139 21.34 2.45 32.11
N ARG A 140 21.93 3.42 31.41
CA ARG A 140 21.47 4.83 31.44
C ARG A 140 20.26 5.04 30.52
N ARG A 141 19.17 5.59 31.06
CA ARG A 141 17.92 5.88 30.29
C ARG A 141 18.18 6.78 29.10
N ARG A 142 19.05 7.77 29.32
CA ARG A 142 19.49 8.74 28.31
C ARG A 142 20.26 8.10 27.14
N ALA A 143 20.69 6.83 27.27
CA ALA A 143 21.32 6.08 26.18
C ALA A 143 20.36 5.03 25.58
N ALA A 144 19.61 4.29 26.42
CA ALA A 144 18.72 3.23 25.95
C ALA A 144 17.56 3.73 25.06
N VAL A 145 16.93 4.87 25.40
CA VAL A 145 15.84 5.41 24.58
C VAL A 145 16.34 5.86 23.21
N PRO A 146 17.40 6.69 23.10
CA PRO A 146 17.96 7.02 21.78
C PRO A 146 18.41 5.80 20.98
N ALA A 147 19.03 4.79 21.60
CA ALA A 147 19.44 3.57 20.89
C ALA A 147 18.24 2.80 20.30
N PHE A 148 17.15 2.69 21.07
CA PHE A 148 15.89 2.14 20.57
C PHE A 148 15.33 2.98 19.41
N VAL A 149 15.25 4.31 19.57
CA VAL A 149 14.72 5.20 18.53
C VAL A 149 15.55 5.11 17.25
N LEU A 150 16.88 5.06 17.36
CA LEU A 150 17.77 4.87 16.21
C LEU A 150 17.57 3.50 15.55
N THR A 151 17.31 2.45 16.33
CA THR A 151 16.98 1.12 15.77
C THR A 151 15.66 1.18 15.00
N TRP A 152 14.63 1.79 15.59
CA TRP A 152 13.33 1.97 14.93
C TRP A 152 13.47 2.77 13.63
N LEU A 153 14.17 3.92 13.68
CA LEU A 153 14.46 4.73 12.48
C LEU A 153 15.27 3.96 11.44
N GLY A 154 16.20 3.09 11.86
CA GLY A 154 17.01 2.28 10.96
C GLY A 154 16.18 1.28 10.15
N PHE A 155 15.18 0.65 10.76
CA PHE A 155 14.24 -0.24 10.06
C PHE A 155 13.38 0.55 9.05
N ILE A 156 12.80 1.67 9.48
CA ILE A 156 12.01 2.53 8.56
C ILE A 156 12.87 3.05 7.41
N ALA A 157 14.11 3.48 7.69
CA ALA A 157 15.02 3.98 6.66
C ALA A 157 15.43 2.88 5.68
N TRP A 158 15.57 1.63 6.13
CA TRP A 158 15.84 0.48 5.28
C TRP A 158 14.68 0.25 4.30
N ASP A 159 13.45 0.19 4.81
CA ASP A 159 12.26 -0.02 3.97
C ASP A 159 12.06 1.13 2.97
N LEU A 160 12.23 2.38 3.41
CA LEU A 160 12.15 3.54 2.53
C LEU A 160 13.24 3.54 1.47
N ALA A 161 14.48 3.15 1.82
CA ALA A 161 15.55 3.00 0.83
C ALA A 161 15.22 1.89 -0.18
N HIS A 162 14.70 0.76 0.28
CA HIS A 162 14.30 -0.33 -0.60
C HIS A 162 13.18 0.10 -1.57
N LEU A 163 12.12 0.73 -1.06
CA LEU A 163 11.02 1.29 -1.86
C LEU A 163 11.49 2.37 -2.84
N TYR A 164 12.55 3.11 -2.51
CA TYR A 164 13.09 4.16 -3.36
C TYR A 164 13.98 3.60 -4.48
N PHE A 165 14.91 2.68 -4.17
CA PHE A 165 15.92 2.20 -5.12
C PHE A 165 15.52 0.97 -5.93
N HIS A 166 14.55 0.19 -5.47
CA HIS A 166 14.11 -1.05 -6.13
C HIS A 166 12.67 -0.94 -6.64
N PRO A 167 12.28 -1.74 -7.65
CA PRO A 167 10.92 -1.69 -8.20
C PRO A 167 9.81 -1.87 -7.17
N ALA A 168 9.93 -2.87 -6.29
CA ALA A 168 8.88 -3.26 -5.35
C ALA A 168 8.28 -2.08 -4.58
N VAL A 169 6.95 -2.04 -4.49
CA VAL A 169 6.17 -0.98 -3.82
C VAL A 169 5.57 -1.44 -2.49
N PHE A 170 5.93 -2.64 -2.03
CA PHE A 170 5.52 -3.19 -0.73
C PHE A 170 6.72 -3.24 0.24
N ALA A 171 6.44 -3.28 1.54
CA ALA A 171 7.45 -3.46 2.57
C ALA A 171 6.92 -4.31 3.72
N TYR A 172 7.79 -5.16 4.27
CA TYR A 172 7.53 -5.94 5.47
C TYR A 172 8.44 -5.43 6.59
N ASP A 173 7.84 -4.76 7.58
CA ASP A 173 8.54 -4.14 8.69
C ASP A 173 8.21 -4.82 10.03
N ALA A 174 9.22 -4.91 10.89
CA ALA A 174 9.06 -5.51 12.20
C ALA A 174 8.29 -4.59 13.17
N PHE A 175 8.34 -3.27 12.98
CA PHE A 175 7.69 -2.29 13.86
C PHE A 175 6.35 -1.75 13.35
N ILE A 176 6.10 -1.79 12.04
CA ILE A 176 4.86 -1.33 11.41
C ILE A 176 3.99 -2.54 11.09
N GLY A 177 4.56 -3.57 10.44
CA GLY A 177 3.84 -4.72 9.92
C GLY A 177 3.99 -4.84 8.41
N PHE A 178 2.91 -5.11 7.69
CA PHE A 178 2.94 -5.23 6.24
C PHE A 178 2.38 -3.97 5.58
N PHE A 179 3.18 -3.30 4.76
CA PHE A 179 2.75 -2.24 3.85
C PHE A 179 2.59 -2.82 2.45
N SER A 180 1.35 -2.96 1.99
CA SER A 180 0.96 -3.55 0.71
C SER A 180 1.27 -2.70 -0.52
N GLY A 181 1.59 -1.41 -0.36
CA GLY A 181 1.81 -0.50 -1.48
C GLY A 181 0.55 0.20 -1.98
N SER A 182 0.16 -0.06 -3.23
CA SER A 182 -0.95 0.64 -3.90
C SER A 182 -2.27 0.47 -3.14
N VAL A 183 -2.90 1.60 -2.78
CA VAL A 183 -4.22 1.61 -2.12
C VAL A 183 -5.33 1.14 -3.08
N TYR A 184 -5.08 1.16 -4.39
CA TYR A 184 -6.03 0.69 -5.40
C TYR A 184 -6.02 -0.83 -5.56
N ASP A 185 -4.97 -1.50 -5.10
CA ASP A 185 -4.96 -2.95 -5.00
C ASP A 185 -5.60 -3.37 -3.68
N THR A 186 -6.75 -4.03 -3.80
CA THR A 186 -7.63 -4.34 -2.67
C THR A 186 -7.49 -5.79 -2.23
N VAL A 187 -6.66 -6.58 -2.91
CA VAL A 187 -6.44 -7.98 -2.58
C VAL A 187 -5.24 -8.11 -1.64
N ILE A 188 -5.49 -7.91 -0.35
CA ILE A 188 -4.48 -7.89 0.70
C ILE A 188 -4.74 -9.05 1.67
N GLU A 189 -3.81 -9.99 1.74
CA GLU A 189 -3.98 -11.25 2.48
C GLU A 189 -2.85 -11.50 3.48
N VAL A 190 -3.15 -12.22 4.56
CA VAL A 190 -2.10 -12.83 5.40
C VAL A 190 -1.65 -14.13 4.77
N ASP A 191 -0.66 -14.03 3.88
CA ASP A 191 -0.10 -15.18 3.18
C ASP A 191 1.10 -15.83 3.92
N ALA A 192 1.63 -16.89 3.32
CA ALA A 192 2.79 -17.60 3.87
C ALA A 192 4.04 -16.70 3.96
N ARG A 193 4.18 -15.69 3.08
CA ARG A 193 5.32 -14.77 3.07
C ARG A 193 5.30 -13.91 4.32
N PHE A 194 4.14 -13.36 4.67
CA PHE A 194 4.01 -12.59 5.90
C PHE A 194 4.27 -13.42 7.16
N LEU A 195 3.77 -14.67 7.20
CA LEU A 195 4.00 -15.57 8.33
C LEU A 195 5.49 -15.96 8.46
N LEU A 196 6.16 -16.25 7.34
CA LEU A 196 7.60 -16.55 7.33
C LEU A 196 8.44 -15.33 7.75
N PHE A 197 8.05 -14.13 7.34
CA PHE A 197 8.65 -12.90 7.83
C PHE A 197 8.52 -12.76 9.36
N ARG A 198 7.36 -13.14 9.94
CA ARG A 198 7.21 -13.17 11.41
C ARG A 198 8.06 -14.26 12.08
N VAL A 199 8.28 -15.40 11.43
CA VAL A 199 9.24 -16.40 11.91
C VAL A 199 10.66 -15.82 11.93
N GLU A 200 11.04 -15.05 10.90
CA GLU A 200 12.31 -14.33 10.88
C GLU A 200 12.43 -13.35 12.06
N ASN A 201 11.41 -12.51 12.28
CA ASN A 201 11.41 -11.58 13.42
C ASN A 201 11.49 -12.34 14.77
N LEU A 202 10.75 -13.44 14.95
CA LEU A 202 10.87 -14.25 16.17
C LEU A 202 12.30 -14.77 16.37
N LEU A 203 12.97 -15.20 15.29
CA LEU A 203 14.35 -15.64 15.33
C LEU A 203 15.32 -14.49 15.64
N GLN A 204 15.07 -13.28 15.14
CA GLN A 204 15.79 -12.08 15.56
C GLN A 204 15.66 -11.84 17.07
N LEU A 205 14.46 -11.99 17.68
CA LEU A 205 14.30 -11.91 19.14
C LEU A 205 15.10 -12.99 19.87
N VAL A 206 15.14 -14.22 19.35
CA VAL A 206 15.93 -15.32 19.92
C VAL A 206 17.42 -14.98 19.91
N VAL A 207 17.94 -14.41 18.83
CA VAL A 207 19.35 -13.96 18.72
C VAL A 207 19.65 -12.83 19.71
N LEU A 208 18.79 -11.80 19.77
CA LEU A 208 18.95 -10.66 20.67
C LEU A 208 18.92 -11.08 22.14
N TRP A 209 17.94 -11.87 22.55
CA TRP A 209 17.80 -12.30 23.95
C TRP A 209 18.73 -13.45 24.32
N GLY A 210 19.14 -14.26 23.34
CA GLY A 210 20.24 -15.20 23.48
C GLY A 210 21.55 -14.47 23.80
N PHE A 211 21.84 -13.37 23.10
CA PHE A 211 22.99 -12.52 23.40
C PHE A 211 22.90 -11.90 24.80
N VAL A 212 21.74 -11.35 25.17
CA VAL A 212 21.53 -10.83 26.53
C VAL A 212 21.81 -11.91 27.57
N ARG A 213 21.35 -13.15 27.36
CA ARG A 213 21.60 -14.27 28.27
C ARG A 213 23.09 -14.62 28.38
N LEU A 214 23.84 -14.57 27.28
CA LEU A 214 25.29 -14.78 27.31
C LEU A 214 25.99 -13.65 28.08
N ALA A 215 25.52 -12.42 27.93
CA ALA A 215 26.13 -11.25 28.57
C ALA A 215 25.63 -11.01 30.00
N TRP A 216 24.61 -11.72 30.48
CA TRP A 216 23.94 -11.38 31.73
C TRP A 216 24.75 -11.78 32.95
N ASP A 217 25.19 -10.78 33.72
CA ASP A 217 25.76 -10.99 35.05
C ASP A 217 24.64 -10.93 36.11
N ALA A 218 24.39 -12.07 36.76
CA ALA A 218 23.34 -12.17 37.78
C ALA A 218 23.66 -11.36 39.05
N THR A 219 24.93 -11.13 39.35
CA THR A 219 25.40 -10.39 40.53
C THR A 219 25.26 -8.90 40.30
N GLU A 220 25.76 -8.41 39.16
CA GLU A 220 25.73 -6.99 38.82
C GLU A 220 24.40 -6.54 38.17
N ARG A 221 23.54 -7.50 37.81
CA ARG A 221 22.23 -7.30 37.15
C ARG A 221 22.30 -6.44 35.89
N ARG A 222 23.34 -6.67 35.11
CA ARG A 222 23.58 -5.97 33.85
C ARG A 222 24.33 -6.86 32.88
N ALA A 223 24.32 -6.46 31.61
CA ALA A 223 25.18 -7.07 30.62
C ALA A 223 26.66 -6.73 30.90
N THR A 224 27.55 -7.73 30.98
CA THR A 224 28.99 -7.55 31.19
C THR A 224 29.82 -8.39 30.22
N VAL A 225 31.03 -7.91 29.91
CA VAL A 225 32.01 -8.66 29.09
C VAL A 225 32.54 -9.88 29.83
N ALA A 226 32.60 -9.82 31.17
CA ALA A 226 33.03 -10.96 32.00
C ALA A 226 32.05 -12.13 31.88
N ALA A 227 30.74 -11.87 31.93
CA ALA A 227 29.71 -12.89 31.72
C ALA A 227 29.78 -13.51 30.32
N LEU A 228 30.01 -12.70 29.28
CA LEU A 228 30.22 -13.20 27.90
C LEU A 228 31.38 -14.20 27.82
N ARG A 229 32.51 -13.90 28.48
CA ARG A 229 33.70 -14.77 28.51
C ARG A 229 33.49 -16.03 29.35
N ALA A 230 32.65 -15.96 30.37
CA ALA A 230 32.32 -17.08 31.24
C ALA A 230 31.20 -17.97 30.68
N ALA A 231 30.50 -17.55 29.62
CA ALA A 231 29.42 -18.32 29.02
C ALA A 231 29.93 -19.65 28.45
N SER A 232 29.15 -20.72 28.66
CA SER A 232 29.54 -22.06 28.24
C SER A 232 29.59 -22.20 26.71
N GLY A 233 30.45 -23.10 26.21
CA GLY A 233 30.52 -23.40 24.77
C GLY A 233 29.18 -23.86 24.19
N ARG A 234 28.34 -24.55 24.97
CA ARG A 234 26.97 -24.91 24.57
C ARG A 234 26.08 -23.69 24.37
N ALA A 235 26.16 -22.69 25.24
CA ALA A 235 25.37 -21.47 25.11
C ALA A 235 25.79 -20.67 23.88
N TRP A 236 27.11 -20.56 23.63
CA TRP A 236 27.65 -19.99 22.40
C TRP A 236 27.23 -20.77 21.15
N GLY A 237 27.27 -22.10 21.18
CA GLY A 237 26.84 -22.95 20.07
C GLY A 237 25.35 -22.77 19.73
N LEU A 238 24.48 -22.67 20.73
CA LEU A 238 23.05 -22.40 20.52
C LEU A 238 22.80 -21.00 19.93
N TRP A 239 23.49 -19.98 20.44
CA TRP A 239 23.39 -18.64 19.90
C TRP A 239 23.92 -18.57 18.46
N ALA A 240 25.08 -19.18 18.18
CA ALA A 240 25.63 -19.26 16.84
C ALA A 240 24.70 -19.98 15.86
N ALA A 241 24.09 -21.10 16.27
CA ALA A 241 23.11 -21.81 15.45
C ALA A 241 21.88 -20.94 15.12
N ALA A 242 21.35 -20.19 16.11
CA ALA A 242 20.25 -19.26 15.88
C ALA A 242 20.65 -18.12 14.93
N THR A 243 21.87 -17.59 15.07
CA THR A 243 22.41 -16.55 14.18
C THR A 243 22.62 -17.06 12.75
N VAL A 244 23.10 -18.30 12.58
CA VAL A 244 23.24 -18.92 11.24
C VAL A 244 21.86 -19.13 10.62
N ALA A 245 20.89 -19.65 11.38
CA ALA A 245 19.52 -19.80 10.89
C ALA A 245 18.90 -18.46 10.46
N LEU A 246 19.15 -17.39 11.22
CA LEU A 246 18.71 -16.04 10.88
C LEU A 246 19.38 -15.55 9.59
N ALA A 247 20.69 -15.71 9.47
CA ALA A 247 21.44 -15.30 8.29
C ALA A 247 20.99 -16.04 7.03
N VAL A 248 20.68 -17.34 7.14
CA VAL A 248 20.12 -18.13 6.03
C VAL A 248 18.74 -17.61 5.65
N LEU A 249 17.84 -17.40 6.61
CA LEU A 249 16.49 -16.93 6.32
C LEU A 249 16.50 -15.52 5.71
N PHE A 250 17.34 -14.62 6.24
CA PHE A 250 17.57 -13.29 5.68
C PHE A 250 18.20 -13.34 4.29
N GLY A 251 19.10 -14.30 4.02
CA GLY A 251 19.66 -14.51 2.68
C GLY A 251 18.63 -14.98 1.64
N LEU A 252 17.56 -15.65 2.09
CA LEU A 252 16.47 -16.15 1.24
C LEU A 252 15.31 -15.16 1.06
N ARG A 253 15.35 -13.99 1.69
CA ARG A 253 14.23 -13.02 1.72
C ARG A 253 13.68 -12.64 0.35
N GLY A 254 14.54 -12.50 -0.65
CA GLY A 254 14.14 -12.24 -2.03
C GLY A 254 13.38 -13.40 -2.65
N HIS A 255 13.93 -14.61 -2.57
CA HIS A 255 13.26 -15.80 -3.09
C HIS A 255 11.95 -16.13 -2.37
N ILE A 256 11.83 -15.79 -1.09
CA ILE A 256 10.57 -15.95 -0.34
C ILE A 256 9.58 -14.81 -0.67
N GLY A 257 10.07 -13.64 -1.07
CA GLY A 257 9.25 -12.56 -1.62
C GLY A 257 8.78 -11.52 -0.61
N TRP A 258 9.47 -11.34 0.52
CA TRP A 258 9.21 -10.21 1.43
C TRP A 258 10.17 -9.03 1.25
N GLU A 259 11.25 -9.19 0.49
CA GLU A 259 12.13 -8.09 0.05
C GLU A 259 12.68 -8.42 -1.34
N VAL A 260 12.06 -7.87 -2.39
CA VAL A 260 12.36 -8.20 -3.80
C VAL A 260 13.11 -7.06 -4.47
N ASP A 261 14.31 -7.34 -4.98
CA ASP A 261 15.14 -6.39 -5.71
C ASP A 261 14.96 -6.47 -7.23
N ARG A 262 15.67 -5.59 -7.94
CA ARG A 262 15.58 -5.44 -9.41
C ARG A 262 16.13 -6.67 -10.11
N GLU A 263 17.25 -7.16 -9.61
CA GLU A 263 18.00 -8.28 -10.15
C GLU A 263 17.13 -9.54 -10.13
N LEU A 264 16.44 -9.80 -9.02
CA LEU A 264 15.52 -10.92 -8.89
C LEU A 264 14.32 -10.80 -9.84
N ILE A 265 13.76 -9.59 -10.03
CA ILE A 265 12.68 -9.37 -11.00
C ILE A 265 13.17 -9.71 -12.41
N ALA A 266 14.33 -9.18 -12.81
CA ALA A 266 14.90 -9.46 -14.12
C ALA A 266 15.22 -10.95 -14.32
N GLU A 267 15.72 -11.64 -13.29
CA GLU A 267 15.96 -13.08 -13.29
C GLU A 267 14.65 -13.87 -13.47
N ARG A 268 13.60 -13.52 -12.72
CA ARG A 268 12.29 -14.22 -12.76
C ARG A 268 11.57 -14.02 -14.09
N LEU A 269 11.68 -12.84 -14.69
CA LEU A 269 11.13 -12.56 -16.02
C LEU A 269 11.97 -13.24 -17.11
N GLY A 270 13.29 -13.18 -17.01
CA GLY A 270 14.23 -13.92 -17.86
C GLY A 270 14.39 -13.40 -19.30
N GLY A 271 13.42 -12.62 -19.82
CA GLY A 271 13.47 -12.01 -21.14
C GLY A 271 13.99 -10.57 -21.12
N ARG A 272 14.82 -10.21 -22.09
CA ARG A 272 15.30 -8.84 -22.29
C ARG A 272 15.49 -8.53 -23.77
N VAL A 273 14.95 -7.40 -24.23
CA VAL A 273 15.20 -6.81 -25.56
C VAL A 273 15.31 -5.29 -25.42
N GLN A 274 16.12 -4.61 -26.23
CA GLN A 274 16.34 -3.17 -26.09
C GLN A 274 16.70 -2.49 -27.42
N ASN A 275 16.48 -1.17 -27.48
CA ASN A 275 17.05 -0.27 -28.48
C ASN A 275 17.76 0.92 -27.77
N ASP A 276 17.92 2.06 -28.44
CA ASP A 276 18.56 3.27 -27.90
C ASP A 276 17.64 4.11 -26.99
N ARG A 277 16.36 3.76 -26.87
CA ARG A 277 15.33 4.52 -26.15
C ARG A 277 14.73 3.73 -24.98
N VAL A 278 14.51 2.44 -25.17
CA VAL A 278 13.78 1.58 -24.25
C VAL A 278 14.50 0.25 -24.05
N VAL A 279 14.50 -0.20 -22.80
CA VAL A 279 14.81 -1.57 -22.40
C VAL A 279 13.51 -2.25 -22.00
N LEU A 280 13.15 -3.32 -22.68
CA LEU A 280 12.01 -4.16 -22.31
C LEU A 280 12.52 -5.40 -21.57
N VAL A 281 12.12 -5.56 -20.31
CA VAL A 281 12.32 -6.78 -19.52
C VAL A 281 10.96 -7.47 -19.43
N TYR A 282 10.87 -8.72 -19.88
CA TYR A 282 9.58 -9.40 -20.06
C TYR A 282 9.63 -10.86 -19.61
N ASP A 283 8.47 -11.41 -19.24
CA ASP A 283 8.34 -12.84 -18.93
C ASP A 283 8.49 -13.68 -20.20
N GLN A 284 9.69 -14.24 -20.42
CA GLN A 284 9.99 -15.05 -21.61
C GLN A 284 9.24 -16.38 -21.66
N SER A 285 8.59 -16.81 -20.56
CA SER A 285 7.80 -18.04 -20.53
C SER A 285 6.40 -17.85 -21.14
N VAL A 286 5.92 -16.61 -21.19
CA VAL A 286 4.58 -16.24 -21.68
C VAL A 286 4.67 -15.42 -22.97
N ILE A 287 5.61 -14.47 -23.02
CA ILE A 287 5.75 -13.50 -24.12
C ILE A 287 6.86 -13.98 -25.06
N SER A 288 6.51 -14.20 -26.32
CA SER A 288 7.48 -14.64 -27.33
C SER A 288 8.48 -13.55 -27.71
N ALA A 289 9.66 -13.92 -28.21
CA ALA A 289 10.65 -12.94 -28.66
C ALA A 289 10.13 -12.00 -29.78
N ALA A 290 9.25 -12.50 -30.65
CA ALA A 290 8.63 -11.71 -31.70
C ALA A 290 7.62 -10.69 -31.15
N GLU A 291 6.81 -11.12 -30.18
CA GLU A 291 5.88 -10.24 -29.47
C GLU A 291 6.63 -9.18 -28.64
N ALA A 292 7.70 -9.56 -27.93
CA ALA A 292 8.54 -8.63 -27.20
C ALA A 292 9.19 -7.57 -28.13
N ALA A 293 9.60 -7.97 -29.33
CA ALA A 293 10.11 -7.02 -30.33
C ALA A 293 9.03 -6.04 -30.80
N ALA A 294 7.80 -6.52 -31.04
CA ALA A 294 6.67 -5.66 -31.39
C ALA A 294 6.28 -4.71 -30.24
N LEU A 295 6.30 -5.18 -28.99
CA LEU A 295 6.08 -4.34 -27.82
C LEU A 295 7.17 -3.27 -27.68
N LEU A 296 8.43 -3.60 -27.92
CA LEU A 296 9.52 -2.63 -27.91
C LEU A 296 9.32 -1.53 -28.97
N GLU A 297 8.85 -1.90 -30.17
CA GLU A 297 8.51 -0.94 -31.22
C GLU A 297 7.36 -0.02 -30.80
N ASP A 298 6.26 -0.57 -30.25
CA ASP A 298 5.13 0.24 -29.75
C ASP A 298 5.59 1.21 -28.64
N HIS A 299 6.37 0.75 -27.66
CA HIS A 299 6.90 1.62 -26.62
C HIS A 299 7.76 2.76 -27.20
N THR A 300 8.59 2.44 -28.19
CA THR A 300 9.46 3.44 -28.84
C THR A 300 8.63 4.48 -29.57
N PHE A 301 7.61 4.03 -30.31
CA PHE A 301 6.67 4.92 -30.99
C PHE A 301 5.95 5.84 -29.99
N ARG A 302 5.46 5.31 -28.84
CA ARG A 302 4.82 6.14 -27.81
C ARG A 302 5.77 7.16 -27.18
N VAL A 303 7.04 6.80 -26.96
CA VAL A 303 8.05 7.76 -26.51
C VAL A 303 8.15 8.90 -27.52
N GLU A 304 8.26 8.60 -28.82
CA GLU A 304 8.36 9.61 -29.87
C GLU A 304 7.10 10.51 -29.95
N GLU A 305 5.90 9.96 -29.75
CA GLU A 305 4.65 10.74 -29.70
C GLU A 305 4.63 11.76 -28.54
N ILE A 306 5.04 11.31 -27.35
CA ILE A 306 5.11 12.18 -26.17
C ILE A 306 6.16 13.27 -26.39
N GLU A 307 7.33 12.93 -26.91
CA GLU A 307 8.42 13.88 -27.19
C GLU A 307 8.06 14.91 -28.25
N ALA A 308 7.36 14.48 -29.31
CA ALA A 308 6.85 15.38 -30.33
C ALA A 308 5.87 16.39 -29.73
N THR A 309 4.98 15.94 -28.84
CA THR A 309 4.02 16.79 -28.13
C THR A 309 4.72 17.72 -27.13
N LEU A 310 5.77 17.23 -26.45
CA LEU A 310 6.54 18.00 -25.48
C LEU A 310 7.58 18.94 -26.11
N GLU A 311 7.79 18.83 -27.42
CA GLU A 311 8.82 19.51 -28.19
C GLU A 311 10.22 19.32 -27.56
N THR A 312 10.48 18.17 -26.94
CA THR A 312 11.71 17.90 -26.19
C THR A 312 12.00 16.42 -26.14
N ARG A 313 13.28 16.07 -26.31
CA ARG A 313 13.76 14.70 -26.19
C ARG A 313 14.11 14.37 -24.73
N TYR A 314 13.54 13.29 -24.23
CA TYR A 314 13.92 12.62 -23.01
C TYR A 314 15.34 12.04 -23.12
N PRO A 315 16.25 12.44 -22.21
CA PRO A 315 17.66 12.13 -22.34
C PRO A 315 18.04 10.72 -21.86
N GLU A 316 17.25 10.13 -20.97
CA GLU A 316 17.57 8.85 -20.32
C GLU A 316 16.93 7.65 -21.03
N LEU A 317 17.48 6.46 -20.75
CA LEU A 317 16.94 5.18 -21.22
C LEU A 317 15.80 4.73 -20.29
N ILE A 318 14.62 4.42 -20.85
CA ILE A 318 13.46 3.96 -20.06
C ILE A 318 13.47 2.44 -19.96
N THR A 319 13.26 1.89 -18.76
CA THR A 319 13.10 0.44 -18.57
C THR A 319 11.63 0.08 -18.35
N SER A 320 11.06 -0.71 -19.26
CA SER A 320 9.70 -1.25 -19.15
C SER A 320 9.75 -2.71 -18.72
N TYR A 321 9.10 -3.03 -17.60
CA TYR A 321 8.92 -4.38 -17.11
C TYR A 321 7.52 -4.89 -17.46
N VAL A 322 7.43 -5.96 -18.25
CA VAL A 322 6.17 -6.58 -18.67
C VAL A 322 6.05 -7.97 -18.05
N TYR A 323 5.20 -8.06 -17.03
CA TYR A 323 4.96 -9.30 -16.27
C TYR A 323 3.97 -10.20 -17.01
N GLY A 324 4.20 -11.52 -17.00
CA GLY A 324 3.38 -12.50 -17.72
C GLY A 324 1.99 -12.72 -17.13
N SER A 325 1.76 -12.30 -15.88
CA SER A 325 0.44 -12.35 -15.22
C SER A 325 0.30 -11.30 -14.12
N ILE A 326 -0.95 -11.01 -13.75
CA ILE A 326 -1.32 -10.15 -12.62
C ILE A 326 -0.71 -10.69 -11.31
N GLU A 327 -0.75 -12.01 -11.12
CA GLU A 327 -0.23 -12.70 -9.94
C GLU A 327 1.29 -12.57 -9.84
N GLN A 328 2.00 -12.71 -10.96
CA GLN A 328 3.45 -12.54 -11.01
C GLN A 328 3.84 -11.10 -10.66
N LYS A 329 3.12 -10.09 -11.19
CA LYS A 329 3.36 -8.69 -10.81
C LYS A 329 3.06 -8.45 -9.34
N ARG A 330 1.98 -9.02 -8.80
CA ARG A 330 1.68 -8.93 -7.35
C ARG A 330 2.79 -9.54 -6.50
N GLU A 331 3.31 -10.70 -6.88
CA GLU A 331 4.36 -11.40 -6.14
C GLU A 331 5.66 -10.58 -6.11
N LEU A 332 6.06 -10.04 -7.26
CA LEU A 332 7.37 -9.42 -7.46
C LEU A 332 7.40 -7.92 -7.16
N MET A 333 6.32 -7.20 -7.49
CA MET A 333 6.23 -5.74 -7.39
C MET A 333 5.34 -5.29 -6.23
N GLY A 334 4.35 -6.11 -5.82
CA GLY A 334 3.32 -5.73 -4.84
C GLY A 334 2.13 -4.97 -5.43
N ALA A 335 2.04 -4.84 -6.76
CA ALA A 335 0.88 -4.29 -7.45
C ALA A 335 0.36 -5.35 -8.43
N ALA A 336 -0.91 -5.71 -8.36
CA ALA A 336 -1.54 -6.70 -9.22
C ALA A 336 -2.19 -6.01 -10.43
N GLN A 337 -3.23 -5.22 -10.18
CA GLN A 337 -4.01 -4.56 -11.24
C GLN A 337 -3.46 -3.17 -11.59
N THR A 338 -2.85 -2.48 -10.63
CA THR A 338 -2.33 -1.12 -10.84
C THR A 338 -1.03 -1.17 -11.63
N TYR A 339 -0.94 -0.40 -12.72
CA TYR A 339 0.32 -0.11 -13.39
C TYR A 339 1.06 0.98 -12.64
N ILE A 340 2.39 0.91 -12.66
CA ILE A 340 3.24 1.78 -11.85
C ILE A 340 4.36 2.33 -12.72
N ALA A 341 4.48 3.65 -12.74
CA ALA A 341 5.68 4.35 -13.16
C ALA A 341 6.49 4.80 -11.94
N LYS A 342 7.82 4.72 -12.04
CA LYS A 342 8.77 5.29 -11.07
C LYS A 342 9.69 6.27 -11.81
N PRO A 343 9.28 7.53 -11.99
CA PRO A 343 10.02 8.50 -12.81
C PRO A 343 11.47 8.73 -12.37
N TRP A 344 11.74 8.63 -11.06
CA TRP A 344 13.09 8.74 -10.49
C TRP A 344 14.00 7.54 -10.76
N LEU A 345 13.43 6.42 -11.24
CA LEU A 345 14.17 5.24 -11.69
C LEU A 345 14.11 5.07 -13.22
N HIS A 346 13.38 5.92 -13.94
CA HIS A 346 13.15 5.79 -15.38
C HIS A 346 12.43 4.48 -15.76
N GLU A 347 11.45 4.08 -14.93
CA GLU A 347 10.86 2.74 -15.00
C GLU A 347 9.33 2.75 -15.09
N ILE A 348 8.80 1.79 -15.86
CA ILE A 348 7.37 1.46 -15.89
C ILE A 348 7.16 -0.04 -15.68
N HIS A 349 6.05 -0.41 -15.05
CA HIS A 349 5.72 -1.77 -14.66
C HIS A 349 4.30 -2.15 -15.09
N LEU A 350 4.21 -3.03 -16.09
CA LEU A 350 3.01 -3.38 -16.84
C LEU A 350 2.66 -4.85 -16.66
N ASN A 351 1.37 -5.18 -16.65
CA ASN A 351 0.93 -6.57 -16.87
C ASN A 351 1.19 -6.93 -18.34
N HIS A 352 0.87 -8.17 -18.72
CA HIS A 352 0.89 -8.56 -20.13
C HIS A 352 -0.12 -7.70 -20.89
N VAL A 353 0.40 -6.75 -21.67
CA VAL A 353 -0.37 -5.82 -22.49
C VAL A 353 -0.29 -6.22 -23.96
N ALA A 354 -1.36 -5.93 -24.70
CA ALA A 354 -1.36 -6.08 -26.15
C ALA A 354 -0.58 -4.95 -26.82
N TYR A 355 -0.08 -5.20 -28.04
CA TYR A 355 0.43 -4.14 -28.92
C TYR A 355 -0.62 -3.05 -29.07
N GLY A 356 -0.20 -1.79 -28.93
CA GLY A 356 -1.09 -0.66 -29.13
C GLY A 356 -1.88 -0.26 -27.87
N ALA A 357 -1.67 -0.92 -26.73
CA ALA A 357 -2.37 -0.61 -25.50
C ALA A 357 -2.14 0.85 -25.07
N SER A 358 -3.22 1.61 -24.88
CA SER A 358 -3.17 3.04 -24.56
C SER A 358 -2.44 3.31 -23.25
N VAL A 359 -2.56 2.40 -22.28
CA VAL A 359 -1.91 2.51 -20.97
C VAL A 359 -0.37 2.53 -21.02
N VAL A 360 0.25 2.01 -22.09
CA VAL A 360 1.70 2.15 -22.30
C VAL A 360 2.07 3.63 -22.45
N HIS A 361 1.25 4.39 -23.18
CA HIS A 361 1.41 5.83 -23.35
C HIS A 361 1.27 6.56 -22.01
N HIS A 362 0.28 6.19 -21.20
CA HIS A 362 0.04 6.74 -19.86
C HIS A 362 1.26 6.58 -18.94
N GLU A 363 1.77 5.35 -18.81
CA GLU A 363 2.89 5.08 -17.91
C GLU A 363 4.20 5.71 -18.41
N LEU A 364 4.43 5.76 -19.73
CA LEU A 364 5.57 6.46 -20.30
C LEU A 364 5.49 7.97 -20.06
N ALA A 365 4.30 8.57 -20.10
CA ALA A 365 4.11 9.99 -19.84
C ALA A 365 4.58 10.37 -18.43
N HIS A 366 4.29 9.55 -17.41
CA HIS A 366 4.80 9.75 -16.05
C HIS A 366 6.33 9.86 -16.01
N VAL A 367 7.03 8.94 -16.69
CA VAL A 367 8.50 8.92 -16.71
C VAL A 367 9.09 10.10 -17.48
N ILE A 368 8.52 10.41 -18.65
CA ILE A 368 9.04 11.48 -19.52
C ILE A 368 8.81 12.86 -18.90
N LEU A 369 7.60 13.11 -18.39
CA LEU A 369 7.27 14.35 -17.70
C LEU A 369 8.07 14.53 -16.41
N GLY A 370 8.56 13.44 -15.81
CA GLY A 370 9.47 13.49 -14.67
C GLY A 370 10.74 14.32 -14.93
N ALA A 371 11.17 14.48 -16.19
CA ALA A 371 12.31 15.34 -16.52
C ALA A 371 12.07 16.84 -16.21
N ASP A 372 10.80 17.27 -16.16
CA ASP A 372 10.43 18.66 -15.85
C ASP A 372 10.18 18.88 -14.34
N ALA A 373 10.12 17.81 -13.55
CA ALA A 373 9.78 17.87 -12.13
C ALA A 373 11.01 17.68 -11.21
N PRO A 374 11.05 18.34 -10.04
CA PRO A 374 12.18 18.28 -9.14
C PRO A 374 12.33 16.90 -8.48
N GLY A 375 13.57 16.60 -8.09
CA GLY A 375 13.88 15.47 -7.21
C GLY A 375 13.25 15.61 -5.81
N PRO A 376 13.19 14.50 -5.05
CA PRO A 376 13.81 13.21 -5.34
C PRO A 376 12.92 12.25 -6.16
N LEU A 377 11.61 12.48 -6.23
CA LEU A 377 10.67 11.58 -6.92
C LEU A 377 10.40 11.96 -8.38
N HIS A 378 10.85 13.13 -8.85
CA HIS A 378 10.57 13.61 -10.20
C HIS A 378 9.06 13.68 -10.48
N LEU A 379 8.32 14.29 -9.55
CA LEU A 379 6.86 14.49 -9.62
C LEU A 379 6.51 15.93 -9.21
N PRO A 380 5.46 16.55 -9.78
CA PRO A 380 4.95 17.83 -9.31
C PRO A 380 4.53 17.73 -7.85
N THR A 381 5.00 18.67 -7.02
CA THR A 381 4.66 18.72 -5.59
C THR A 381 3.98 20.03 -5.22
N ALA A 382 2.82 19.95 -4.58
CA ALA A 382 2.25 21.06 -3.84
C ALA A 382 3.02 21.26 -2.52
N MET A 383 3.34 22.51 -2.18
CA MET A 383 4.07 22.87 -0.96
C MET A 383 5.38 22.09 -0.77
N VAL A 384 6.08 21.77 -1.87
CA VAL A 384 7.40 21.08 -1.90
C VAL A 384 7.38 19.60 -1.47
N VAL A 385 6.35 19.11 -0.76
CA VAL A 385 6.39 17.78 -0.11
C VAL A 385 5.26 16.84 -0.55
N LEU A 386 4.11 17.37 -1.00
CA LEU A 386 2.94 16.56 -1.30
C LEU A 386 2.77 16.42 -2.83
N PRO A 387 2.85 15.21 -3.42
CA PRO A 387 2.60 15.01 -4.83
C PRO A 387 1.22 15.55 -5.25
N HIS A 388 1.19 16.36 -6.30
CA HIS A 388 -0.04 16.91 -6.85
C HIS A 388 -0.69 15.89 -7.79
N MET A 389 -1.29 14.83 -7.21
CA MET A 389 -1.78 13.67 -7.98
C MET A 389 -2.74 14.01 -9.12
N ALA A 390 -3.58 15.02 -8.95
CA ALA A 390 -4.48 15.48 -10.01
C ALA A 390 -3.73 15.98 -11.27
N LEU A 391 -2.53 16.53 -11.09
CA LEU A 391 -1.68 16.99 -12.19
C LEU A 391 -0.84 15.83 -12.74
N VAL A 392 -0.32 14.95 -11.88
CA VAL A 392 0.39 13.72 -12.27
C VAL A 392 -0.49 12.85 -13.17
N GLU A 393 -1.63 12.40 -12.66
CA GLU A 393 -2.53 11.50 -13.41
C GLU A 393 -3.26 12.23 -14.53
N GLY A 394 -3.63 13.49 -14.33
CA GLY A 394 -4.23 14.31 -15.38
C GLY A 394 -3.30 14.52 -16.57
N ALA A 395 -1.99 14.69 -16.34
CA ALA A 395 -1.04 14.79 -17.44
C ALA A 395 -0.94 13.46 -18.19
N ALA A 396 -0.74 12.35 -17.50
CA ALA A 396 -0.65 11.04 -18.15
C ALA A 396 -1.90 10.70 -18.97
N GLU A 397 -3.10 10.96 -18.45
CA GLU A 397 -4.38 10.83 -19.18
C GLU A 397 -4.47 11.74 -20.41
N ALA A 398 -3.92 12.96 -20.32
CA ALA A 398 -3.91 13.90 -21.44
C ALA A 398 -3.01 13.45 -22.60
N PHE A 399 -1.94 12.69 -22.32
CA PHE A 399 -1.07 12.07 -23.32
C PHE A 399 -1.66 10.75 -23.85
N GLU A 400 -2.18 9.87 -22.98
CA GLU A 400 -2.85 8.64 -23.41
C GLU A 400 -4.00 8.93 -24.39
N TRP A 401 -4.81 9.94 -24.06
CA TRP A 401 -5.96 10.43 -24.82
C TRP A 401 -6.77 9.36 -25.56
N SER A 402 -7.12 8.30 -24.82
CA SER A 402 -7.90 7.20 -25.37
C SER A 402 -9.29 7.66 -25.78
N THR A 403 -9.64 7.44 -27.05
CA THR A 403 -10.95 7.77 -27.60
C THR A 403 -11.76 6.48 -27.78
N GLY A 404 -12.70 6.26 -26.86
CA GLY A 404 -13.68 5.18 -26.93
C GLY A 404 -15.01 5.69 -27.49
N GLU A 405 -16.12 5.35 -26.82
CA GLU A 405 -17.45 5.87 -27.16
C GLU A 405 -17.54 7.40 -27.08
N LEU A 406 -16.82 8.01 -26.14
CA LEU A 406 -16.70 9.45 -25.96
C LEU A 406 -15.25 9.80 -25.61
N THR A 407 -14.81 10.99 -25.99
CA THR A 407 -13.51 11.55 -25.58
C THR A 407 -13.53 11.97 -24.10
N PRO A 408 -12.39 12.14 -23.42
CA PRO A 408 -12.36 12.65 -22.04
C PRO A 408 -13.04 14.02 -21.87
N HIS A 409 -12.95 14.91 -22.88
CA HIS A 409 -13.73 16.16 -22.90
C HIS A 409 -15.24 15.91 -22.94
N GLN A 410 -15.70 14.99 -23.78
CA GLN A 410 -17.12 14.63 -23.87
C GLN A 410 -17.61 13.95 -22.59
N TRP A 411 -16.82 13.06 -21.98
CA TRP A 411 -17.15 12.48 -20.68
C TRP A 411 -17.24 13.54 -19.58
N SER A 412 -16.32 14.50 -19.56
CA SER A 412 -16.35 15.63 -18.63
C SER A 412 -17.60 16.47 -18.80
N ALA A 413 -17.92 16.85 -20.04
CA ALA A 413 -19.14 17.59 -20.36
C ALA A 413 -20.42 16.82 -20.00
N ALA A 414 -20.45 15.51 -20.25
CA ALA A 414 -21.57 14.65 -19.88
C ALA A 414 -21.75 14.55 -18.36
N MET A 415 -20.66 14.43 -17.60
CA MET A 415 -20.71 14.42 -16.13
C MET A 415 -21.20 15.76 -15.56
N GLU A 416 -20.78 16.89 -16.13
CA GLU A 416 -21.25 18.22 -15.74
C GLU A 416 -22.76 18.40 -16.02
N ARG A 417 -23.23 18.07 -17.22
CA ARG A 417 -24.66 18.16 -17.58
C ARG A 417 -25.52 17.23 -16.72
N ALA A 418 -25.02 16.03 -16.44
CA ALA A 418 -25.66 15.08 -15.54
C ALA A 418 -25.57 15.49 -14.05
N LYS A 419 -24.82 16.54 -13.70
CA LYS A 419 -24.59 17.05 -12.33
C LYS A 419 -23.98 16.00 -11.39
N ILE A 420 -23.06 15.20 -11.91
CA ILE A 420 -22.33 14.16 -11.17
C ILE A 420 -20.82 14.41 -11.11
N ALA A 421 -20.32 15.43 -11.80
CA ALA A 421 -18.94 15.89 -11.71
C ALA A 421 -18.70 16.60 -10.37
N PRO A 422 -17.64 16.25 -9.61
CA PRO A 422 -17.16 17.10 -8.52
C PRO A 422 -16.55 18.39 -9.08
N PRO A 423 -16.55 19.50 -8.32
CA PRO A 423 -15.88 20.73 -8.74
C PRO A 423 -14.39 20.48 -9.01
N LEU A 424 -13.91 20.85 -10.20
CA LEU A 424 -12.52 20.61 -10.61
C LEU A 424 -11.49 21.26 -9.67
N ALA A 425 -11.75 22.49 -9.21
CA ALA A 425 -10.84 23.16 -8.27
C ALA A 425 -10.67 22.39 -6.95
N LYS A 426 -11.73 21.71 -6.49
CA LYS A 426 -11.66 20.82 -5.34
C LYS A 426 -10.82 19.58 -5.64
N LEU A 427 -10.93 18.99 -6.83
CA LEU A 427 -10.10 17.86 -7.27
C LEU A 427 -8.60 18.22 -7.30
N LEU A 428 -8.27 19.43 -7.75
CA LEU A 428 -6.90 19.96 -7.81
C LEU A 428 -6.36 20.34 -6.41
N GLY A 429 -7.18 20.27 -5.37
CA GLY A 429 -6.74 20.43 -3.98
C GLY A 429 -5.91 19.23 -3.47
N PRO A 430 -5.20 19.38 -2.34
CA PRO A 430 -4.24 18.39 -1.84
C PRO A 430 -4.85 17.02 -1.48
N ASP A 431 -6.11 16.99 -1.08
CA ASP A 431 -6.85 15.79 -0.67
C ASP A 431 -8.04 15.44 -1.57
N GLY A 432 -8.39 16.31 -2.52
CA GLY A 432 -9.58 16.18 -3.36
C GLY A 432 -9.54 14.94 -4.25
N PHE A 433 -8.40 14.72 -4.91
CA PHE A 433 -8.19 13.57 -5.80
C PHE A 433 -8.47 12.22 -5.12
N TYR A 434 -8.05 12.06 -3.86
CA TYR A 434 -8.19 10.80 -3.12
C TYR A 434 -9.61 10.54 -2.59
N ARG A 435 -10.45 11.59 -2.50
CA ARG A 435 -11.82 11.49 -1.99
C ARG A 435 -12.84 11.18 -3.06
N GLU A 436 -12.50 11.41 -4.32
CA GLU A 436 -13.38 11.15 -5.45
C GLU A 436 -13.06 9.78 -6.09
N PRO A 437 -14.01 9.15 -6.79
CA PRO A 437 -13.75 7.91 -7.53
C PRO A 437 -12.66 8.15 -8.58
N SER A 438 -11.71 7.22 -8.70
CA SER A 438 -10.57 7.34 -9.62
C SER A 438 -11.01 7.62 -11.04
N SER A 439 -12.01 6.91 -11.56
CA SER A 439 -12.53 7.13 -12.91
C SER A 439 -12.99 8.58 -13.15
N LYS A 440 -13.66 9.22 -12.19
CA LYS A 440 -14.05 10.63 -12.34
C LYS A 440 -12.84 11.55 -12.30
N ALA A 441 -11.98 11.35 -11.30
CA ALA A 441 -10.83 12.21 -11.06
C ALA A 441 -9.92 12.24 -12.28
N TYR A 442 -9.52 11.07 -12.78
CA TYR A 442 -8.64 10.90 -13.93
C TYR A 442 -9.25 11.51 -15.21
N THR A 443 -10.53 11.23 -15.49
CA THR A 443 -11.19 11.78 -16.70
C THR A 443 -11.29 13.31 -16.68
N LEU A 444 -11.66 13.90 -15.54
CA LEU A 444 -11.80 15.36 -15.41
C LEU A 444 -10.45 16.05 -15.47
N THR A 445 -9.44 15.51 -14.78
CA THR A 445 -8.09 16.10 -14.77
C THR A 445 -7.38 15.90 -16.10
N GLY A 446 -7.56 14.75 -16.77
CA GLY A 446 -7.07 14.49 -18.12
C GLY A 446 -7.63 15.47 -19.13
N SER A 447 -8.96 15.66 -19.10
CA SER A 447 -9.65 16.68 -19.89
C SER A 447 -9.13 18.09 -19.61
N PHE A 448 -8.91 18.44 -18.35
CA PHE A 448 -8.39 19.76 -17.98
C PHE A 448 -6.96 19.98 -18.47
N VAL A 449 -6.05 19.03 -18.27
CA VAL A 449 -4.65 19.15 -18.69
C VAL A 449 -4.55 19.17 -20.22
N ARG A 450 -5.35 18.37 -20.93
CA ARG A 450 -5.41 18.43 -22.38
C ARG A 450 -5.84 19.80 -22.89
N TRP A 451 -6.86 20.39 -22.27
CA TRP A 451 -7.28 21.75 -22.59
C TRP A 451 -6.17 22.78 -22.33
N LEU A 452 -5.40 22.63 -21.25
CA LEU A 452 -4.26 23.50 -20.96
C LEU A 452 -3.17 23.39 -22.04
N LEU A 453 -2.85 22.16 -22.48
CA LEU A 453 -1.90 21.91 -23.56
C LEU A 453 -2.36 22.56 -24.86
N ASP A 454 -3.61 22.28 -25.27
CA ASP A 454 -4.16 22.72 -26.56
C ASP A 454 -4.40 24.24 -26.62
N THR A 455 -4.77 24.87 -25.50
CA THR A 455 -5.17 26.30 -25.45
C THR A 455 -4.01 27.22 -25.09
N HIS A 456 -3.11 26.79 -24.19
CA HIS A 456 -2.06 27.63 -23.64
C HIS A 456 -0.64 27.20 -24.04
N GLY A 457 -0.51 26.06 -24.72
CA GLY A 457 0.74 25.55 -25.26
C GLY A 457 1.63 24.83 -24.25
N VAL A 458 2.47 23.95 -24.79
CA VAL A 458 3.36 23.05 -24.04
C VAL A 458 4.29 23.78 -23.07
N ALA A 459 4.84 24.94 -23.46
CA ALA A 459 5.83 25.64 -22.66
C ALA A 459 5.26 26.16 -21.33
N ARG A 460 3.98 26.55 -21.29
CA ARG A 460 3.30 26.95 -20.04
C ARG A 460 2.98 25.73 -19.19
N PHE A 461 2.49 24.66 -19.83
CA PHE A 461 2.22 23.41 -19.14
C PHE A 461 3.45 22.83 -18.45
N ARG A 462 4.59 22.73 -19.14
CA ARG A 462 5.84 22.20 -18.54
C ARG A 462 6.30 23.02 -17.34
N ARG A 463 6.17 24.36 -17.39
CA ARG A 463 6.43 25.21 -16.21
C ARG A 463 5.50 24.90 -15.05
N CYS A 464 4.21 24.69 -15.32
CA CYS A 464 3.25 24.30 -14.28
C CYS A 464 3.55 22.90 -13.73
N TYR A 465 3.94 21.95 -14.59
CA TYR A 465 4.24 20.58 -14.19
C TYR A 465 5.47 20.48 -13.27
N ALA A 466 6.38 21.45 -13.31
CA ALA A 466 7.55 21.46 -12.44
C ALA A 466 7.19 21.57 -10.96
N ASP A 467 6.32 22.50 -10.58
CA ASP A 467 6.06 22.84 -9.17
C ASP A 467 4.57 22.95 -8.80
N ALA A 468 3.68 22.60 -9.73
CA ALA A 468 2.23 22.78 -9.64
C ALA A 468 1.80 24.24 -9.37
N ASP A 469 2.62 25.24 -9.74
CA ASP A 469 2.25 26.65 -9.63
C ASP A 469 1.50 27.15 -10.88
N PHE A 470 0.19 26.96 -10.86
CA PHE A 470 -0.71 27.43 -11.91
C PHE A 470 -0.65 28.96 -12.10
N ALA A 471 -0.52 29.72 -11.01
CA ALA A 471 -0.52 31.18 -11.08
C ALA A 471 0.75 31.70 -11.76
N ALA A 472 1.91 31.15 -11.43
CA ALA A 472 3.17 31.49 -12.07
C ALA A 472 3.19 31.08 -13.56
N ALA A 473 2.64 29.90 -13.89
CA ALA A 473 2.68 29.38 -15.25
C ALA A 473 1.70 30.06 -16.22
N TYR A 474 0.49 30.39 -15.75
CA TYR A 474 -0.61 30.88 -16.58
C TYR A 474 -0.99 32.34 -16.33
N GLY A 475 -0.49 32.96 -15.24
CA GLY A 475 -0.80 34.33 -14.84
C GLY A 475 -2.12 34.50 -14.08
N VAL A 476 -2.86 33.40 -13.89
CA VAL A 476 -4.15 33.33 -13.21
C VAL A 476 -4.21 32.09 -12.31
N GLY A 477 -5.00 32.15 -11.25
CA GLY A 477 -5.13 31.04 -10.31
C GLY A 477 -5.91 29.85 -10.88
N VAL A 478 -5.76 28.69 -10.23
CA VAL A 478 -6.41 27.43 -10.62
C VAL A 478 -7.94 27.52 -10.68
N GLU A 479 -8.56 28.32 -9.81
CA GLU A 479 -10.01 28.56 -9.80
C GLU A 479 -10.51 29.21 -11.11
N GLN A 480 -9.73 30.17 -11.62
CA GLN A 480 -10.06 30.84 -12.86
C GLN A 480 -9.88 29.89 -14.05
N LEU A 481 -8.77 29.14 -14.09
CA LEU A 481 -8.54 28.12 -15.13
C LEU A 481 -9.64 27.05 -15.12
N ALA A 482 -10.08 26.60 -13.94
CA ALA A 482 -11.19 25.66 -13.82
C ALA A 482 -12.51 26.23 -14.35
N THR A 483 -12.76 27.52 -14.13
CA THR A 483 -13.93 28.22 -14.67
C THR A 483 -13.87 28.33 -16.20
N GLU A 484 -12.71 28.69 -16.75
CA GLU A 484 -12.48 28.80 -18.19
C GLU A 484 -12.62 27.45 -18.89
N TRP A 485 -12.04 26.39 -18.32
CA TRP A 485 -12.23 25.02 -18.78
C TRP A 485 -13.70 24.58 -18.70
N GLY A 486 -14.41 24.93 -17.63
CA GLY A 486 -15.85 24.68 -17.47
C GLY A 486 -16.67 25.29 -18.62
N ALA A 487 -16.34 26.53 -19.01
CA ALA A 487 -16.96 27.19 -20.15
C ALA A 487 -16.63 26.49 -21.48
N PHE A 488 -15.40 25.99 -21.64
CA PHE A 488 -15.01 25.19 -22.80
C PHE A 488 -15.81 23.89 -22.91
N ILE A 489 -15.88 23.07 -21.85
CA ILE A 489 -16.60 21.79 -21.90
C ILE A 489 -18.11 21.96 -22.02
N ALA A 490 -18.68 23.09 -21.58
CA ALA A 490 -20.09 23.39 -21.81
C ALA A 490 -20.44 23.45 -23.31
N GLY A 491 -19.49 23.90 -24.15
CA GLY A 491 -19.60 23.97 -25.60
C GLY A 491 -19.34 22.65 -26.34
N VAL A 492 -18.91 21.59 -25.66
CA VAL A 492 -18.63 20.28 -26.29
C VAL A 492 -19.93 19.59 -26.71
N GLU A 493 -19.99 19.14 -27.97
CA GLU A 493 -21.13 18.41 -28.50
C GLU A 493 -21.21 16.99 -27.92
N LEU A 494 -22.42 16.58 -27.52
CA LEU A 494 -22.69 15.27 -26.94
C LEU A 494 -23.81 14.56 -27.70
N SER A 495 -23.72 13.23 -27.76
CA SER A 495 -24.83 12.39 -28.18
C SER A 495 -25.99 12.46 -27.16
N PRO A 496 -27.24 12.18 -27.56
CA PRO A 496 -28.38 12.19 -26.67
C PRO A 496 -28.24 11.27 -25.44
N ASP A 497 -27.53 10.15 -25.60
CA ASP A 497 -27.37 9.12 -24.56
C ASP A 497 -26.17 9.37 -23.63
N ALA A 498 -25.33 10.37 -23.91
CA ALA A 498 -24.08 10.61 -23.20
C ALA A 498 -24.26 10.81 -21.68
N GLU A 499 -25.32 11.51 -21.27
CA GLU A 499 -25.63 11.71 -19.85
C GLU A 499 -26.02 10.41 -19.14
N ALA A 500 -26.80 9.56 -19.81
CA ALA A 500 -27.19 8.25 -19.28
C ALA A 500 -25.98 7.33 -19.13
N LEU A 501 -25.11 7.31 -20.16
CA LEU A 501 -23.85 6.57 -20.13
C LEU A 501 -22.93 7.06 -18.99
N ALA A 502 -22.83 8.38 -18.78
CA ALA A 502 -22.02 8.94 -17.71
C ALA A 502 -22.54 8.53 -16.32
N ARG A 503 -23.86 8.53 -16.10
CA ARG A 503 -24.46 8.04 -14.83
C ARG A 503 -24.17 6.56 -14.60
N ALA A 504 -24.22 5.74 -15.64
CA ALA A 504 -23.90 4.33 -15.54
C ALA A 504 -22.40 4.12 -15.20
N ARG A 505 -21.50 4.79 -15.92
CA ARG A 505 -20.04 4.63 -15.78
C ARG A 505 -19.47 5.19 -14.47
N PHE A 506 -19.95 6.34 -14.01
CA PHE A 506 -19.30 7.12 -12.94
C PHE A 506 -20.07 7.13 -11.60
N SER A 507 -20.96 6.17 -11.35
CA SER A 507 -21.73 6.10 -10.09
C SER A 507 -20.97 5.47 -8.90
N GLY A 508 -19.80 4.88 -9.13
CA GLY A 508 -19.03 4.18 -8.09
C GLY A 508 -18.46 5.07 -6.99
N LYS A 509 -18.15 4.49 -5.83
CA LYS A 509 -17.49 5.16 -4.68
C LYS A 509 -15.97 4.97 -4.70
N ALA A 510 -15.23 5.91 -4.09
CA ALA A 510 -13.80 5.79 -3.82
C ALA A 510 -13.48 4.60 -2.91
N VAL A 511 -12.30 3.97 -3.04
CA VAL A 511 -11.96 2.67 -2.43
C VAL A 511 -12.21 2.63 -0.92
N LEU A 512 -11.71 3.63 -0.17
CA LEU A 512 -11.87 3.71 1.28
C LEU A 512 -13.31 4.01 1.75
N TYR A 513 -14.18 4.40 0.82
CA TYR A 513 -15.60 4.69 1.07
C TYR A 513 -16.53 3.58 0.59
N ARG A 514 -15.98 2.51 0.00
CA ARG A 514 -16.74 1.30 -0.36
C ARG A 514 -17.02 0.49 0.90
N THR A 515 -18.13 -0.25 0.89
CA THR A 515 -18.43 -1.20 1.96
C THR A 515 -17.53 -2.42 1.80
N CYS A 516 -16.69 -2.70 2.79
CA CYS A 516 -15.82 -3.88 2.84
C CYS A 516 -14.98 -4.10 1.56
N PRO A 517 -14.15 -3.12 1.14
CA PRO A 517 -13.47 -3.15 -0.16
C PRO A 517 -12.56 -4.35 -0.34
N LEU A 518 -11.86 -4.79 0.72
CA LEU A 518 -10.91 -5.90 0.67
C LEU A 518 -11.63 -7.24 0.52
N GLU A 519 -12.62 -7.53 1.37
CA GLU A 519 -13.41 -8.77 1.30
C GLU A 519 -14.18 -8.90 -0.02
N VAL A 520 -14.74 -7.80 -0.54
CA VAL A 520 -15.40 -7.82 -1.86
C VAL A 520 -14.40 -8.19 -2.95
N ALA A 521 -13.22 -7.58 -2.97
CA ALA A 521 -12.19 -7.88 -3.97
C ALA A 521 -11.66 -9.32 -3.86
N GLN A 522 -11.50 -9.83 -2.65
CA GLN A 522 -11.15 -11.21 -2.36
C GLN A 522 -12.15 -12.19 -3.00
N LEU A 523 -13.45 -12.01 -2.71
CA LEU A 523 -14.52 -12.86 -3.22
C LEU A 523 -14.65 -12.78 -4.75
N GLU A 524 -14.49 -11.59 -5.33
CA GLU A 524 -14.53 -11.41 -6.79
C GLU A 524 -13.40 -12.16 -7.49
N ARG A 525 -12.18 -12.12 -6.92
CA ARG A 525 -11.05 -12.92 -7.43
C ARG A 525 -11.29 -14.41 -7.25
N ASP A 526 -11.73 -14.85 -6.07
CA ASP A 526 -12.01 -16.27 -5.80
C ASP A 526 -13.10 -16.81 -6.74
N ALA A 527 -14.10 -15.99 -7.06
CA ALA A 527 -15.12 -16.31 -8.06
C ALA A 527 -14.51 -16.46 -9.46
N GLY A 528 -13.62 -15.56 -9.86
CA GLY A 528 -12.87 -15.69 -11.12
C GLY A 528 -12.02 -16.96 -11.20
N VAL A 529 -11.35 -17.33 -10.10
CA VAL A 529 -10.57 -18.59 -10.00
C VAL A 529 -11.49 -19.81 -10.10
N ALA A 530 -12.65 -19.78 -9.43
CA ALA A 530 -13.64 -20.86 -9.53
C ALA A 530 -14.15 -21.02 -10.97
N LEU A 531 -14.47 -19.92 -11.66
CA LEU A 531 -14.84 -19.94 -13.08
C LEU A 531 -13.73 -20.51 -13.96
N GLY A 532 -12.48 -20.10 -13.75
CA GLY A 532 -11.33 -20.63 -14.48
C GLY A 532 -11.12 -22.14 -14.32
N ARG A 533 -11.60 -22.72 -13.20
CA ARG A 533 -11.62 -24.16 -12.95
C ARG A 533 -12.89 -24.86 -13.44
N GLY A 534 -13.84 -24.12 -14.01
CA GLY A 534 -15.15 -24.62 -14.45
C GLY A 534 -16.18 -24.79 -13.32
N ASP A 535 -15.90 -24.29 -12.11
CA ASP A 535 -16.81 -24.36 -10.96
C ASP A 535 -17.74 -23.13 -10.91
N ALA A 536 -18.75 -23.16 -11.78
CA ALA A 536 -19.72 -22.08 -11.89
C ALA A 536 -20.68 -21.97 -10.68
N GLU A 537 -20.84 -23.05 -9.90
CA GLU A 537 -21.70 -23.02 -8.71
C GLU A 537 -21.03 -22.28 -7.56
N GLU A 538 -19.75 -22.55 -7.33
CA GLU A 538 -18.97 -21.83 -6.34
C GLU A 538 -18.81 -20.35 -6.71
N ALA A 539 -18.53 -20.04 -7.98
CA ALA A 539 -18.47 -18.67 -8.46
C ALA A 539 -19.78 -17.90 -8.22
N LEU A 540 -20.94 -18.52 -8.50
CA LEU A 540 -22.24 -17.91 -8.27
C LEU A 540 -22.47 -17.63 -6.78
N ARG A 541 -22.12 -18.58 -5.90
CA ARG A 541 -22.21 -18.42 -4.44
C ARG A 541 -21.36 -17.25 -3.94
N LEU A 542 -20.16 -17.08 -4.50
CA LEU A 542 -19.25 -15.99 -4.14
C LEU A 542 -19.79 -14.64 -4.63
N TYR A 543 -20.31 -14.54 -5.85
CA TYR A 543 -20.96 -13.30 -6.34
C TYR A 543 -22.22 -12.95 -5.55
N ASP A 544 -23.04 -13.94 -5.15
CA ASP A 544 -24.23 -13.70 -4.32
C ASP A 544 -23.83 -13.15 -2.93
N ARG A 545 -22.70 -13.61 -2.35
CA ARG A 545 -22.14 -13.03 -1.12
C ARG A 545 -21.74 -11.57 -1.32
N VAL A 546 -21.05 -11.26 -2.43
CA VAL A 546 -20.66 -9.89 -2.79
C VAL A 546 -21.91 -8.99 -2.88
N ALA A 547 -22.93 -9.40 -3.64
CA ALA A 547 -24.19 -8.66 -3.75
C ALA A 547 -24.88 -8.44 -2.40
N GLY A 548 -24.79 -9.41 -1.47
CA GLY A 548 -25.31 -9.27 -0.10
C GLY A 548 -24.56 -8.25 0.76
N PHE A 549 -23.26 -8.03 0.51
CA PHE A 549 -22.47 -7.00 1.18
C PHE A 549 -22.74 -5.59 0.66
N VAL A 550 -23.04 -5.46 -0.63
CA VAL A 550 -23.29 -4.19 -1.32
C VAL A 550 -24.62 -4.22 -2.08
N PRO A 551 -25.76 -4.31 -1.37
CA PRO A 551 -27.07 -4.46 -2.01
C PRO A 551 -27.43 -3.24 -2.88
N ASP A 552 -26.89 -2.07 -2.57
CA ASP A 552 -27.20 -0.81 -3.27
C ASP A 552 -26.31 -0.56 -4.50
N ASP A 553 -25.41 -1.48 -4.85
CA ASP A 553 -24.55 -1.40 -6.03
C ASP A 553 -24.99 -2.41 -7.11
N PRO A 554 -25.78 -1.99 -8.11
CA PRO A 554 -26.27 -2.89 -9.16
C PRO A 554 -25.14 -3.53 -9.97
N ALA A 555 -24.00 -2.84 -10.14
CA ALA A 555 -22.88 -3.36 -10.93
C ALA A 555 -22.31 -4.65 -10.31
N LYS A 556 -22.41 -4.79 -8.99
CA LYS A 556 -21.94 -5.96 -8.24
C LYS A 556 -22.85 -7.18 -8.36
N ARG A 557 -24.05 -7.02 -8.92
CA ARG A 557 -24.97 -8.13 -9.23
C ARG A 557 -24.81 -8.67 -10.65
N VAL A 558 -24.27 -7.87 -11.56
CA VAL A 558 -24.14 -8.21 -12.99
C VAL A 558 -23.40 -9.54 -13.21
N PRO A 559 -22.25 -9.82 -12.56
CA PRO A 559 -21.55 -11.09 -12.77
C PRO A 559 -22.40 -12.32 -12.43
N ALA A 560 -23.18 -12.27 -11.34
CA ALA A 560 -24.10 -13.35 -10.97
C ALA A 560 -25.25 -13.51 -11.99
N ILE A 561 -25.80 -12.41 -12.50
CA ILE A 561 -26.86 -12.43 -13.52
C ILE A 561 -26.35 -13.04 -14.82
N VAL A 562 -25.18 -12.60 -15.30
CA VAL A 562 -24.55 -13.10 -16.52
C VAL A 562 -24.24 -14.59 -16.38
N LEU A 563 -23.65 -15.01 -15.26
CA LEU A 563 -23.33 -16.41 -15.02
C LEU A 563 -24.58 -17.31 -14.96
N ALA A 564 -25.68 -16.84 -14.35
CA ALA A 564 -26.95 -17.57 -14.34
C ALA A 564 -27.55 -17.70 -15.76
N ALA A 565 -27.45 -16.63 -16.56
CA ALA A 565 -27.90 -16.63 -17.95
C ALA A 565 -27.07 -17.58 -18.84
N ASP A 566 -25.74 -17.57 -18.68
CA ASP A 566 -24.82 -18.46 -19.43
C ASP A 566 -25.05 -19.94 -19.11
N ARG A 567 -25.55 -20.24 -17.90
CA ARG A 567 -25.99 -21.59 -17.49
C ARG A 567 -27.37 -21.97 -18.03
N GLY A 568 -28.07 -21.06 -18.71
CA GLY A 568 -29.40 -21.28 -19.26
C GLY A 568 -30.55 -21.14 -18.24
N ASP A 569 -30.29 -20.69 -17.01
CA ASP A 569 -31.34 -20.45 -16.01
C ASP A 569 -31.85 -19.00 -16.09
N VAL A 570 -32.64 -18.74 -17.14
CA VAL A 570 -33.22 -17.42 -17.41
C VAL A 570 -34.14 -16.95 -16.28
N ALA A 571 -34.83 -17.88 -15.60
CA ALA A 571 -35.69 -17.54 -14.47
C ALA A 571 -34.86 -17.10 -13.27
N GLU A 572 -33.70 -17.70 -13.06
CA GLU A 572 -32.74 -17.33 -12.03
C GLU A 572 -32.08 -15.98 -12.31
N ALA A 573 -31.66 -15.75 -13.56
CA ALA A 573 -31.14 -14.46 -14.00
C ALA A 573 -32.17 -13.33 -13.81
N ALA A 574 -33.43 -13.56 -14.19
CA ALA A 574 -34.52 -12.59 -14.03
C ALA A 574 -34.90 -12.32 -12.56
N ARG A 575 -34.68 -13.26 -11.64
CA ARG A 575 -34.88 -13.03 -10.20
C ARG A 575 -33.76 -12.17 -9.58
N ARG A 576 -32.58 -12.15 -10.21
CA ARG A 576 -31.39 -11.43 -9.73
C ARG A 576 -31.25 -10.02 -10.32
N ALA A 577 -31.80 -9.79 -11.51
CA ALA A 577 -32.01 -8.47 -12.10
C ALA A 577 -33.05 -7.68 -11.30
#